data_AF-A0A9N8LWH4-F1
#
_entry.id   AF-A0A9N8LWH4-F1
#
_cell.length_a   1.000
_cell.length_b   1.000
_cell.length_c   1.000
_cell.angle_alpha   90.00
_cell.angle_beta   90.00
_cell.angle_gamma   90.00
#
_symmetry.space_group_name_H-M   'P 1'
#
loop_
_entity.id
_entity.type
_entity.pdbx_description
1 polymer ?
#
loop_
_entity_poly.entity_id
_entity_poly.type
_entity_poly.pdbx_seq_one_letter_code
_entity_poly.pdbx_strand_id
1 'polypeptide(L)'
;MWCDNCLLVFPLRHGAIAWTAFVALYSLIGSIFLFKNGQFLFFNFPEAQIYGGIGMGVMAICVISIIGLSNSAYLWTRVCFYIWPIIIFASSIRASLMIFQLNRQQGKIIWECNNGGQLWGSSKEAGTSSAHMPSGVCSAGFHSLYIAFVFSLLIDIGCQLYAYFMVWRFMKRIEHYKALSSSLSY
;
A
#
# COMPACT_ATOMS: atom_id res chain seq x y z
N MET A 1 14.28 9.50 -29.44
CA MET A 1 12.79 9.55 -29.54
C MET A 1 12.24 8.49 -28.59
N TRP A 2 11.79 8.89 -27.40
CA TRP A 2 11.08 7.97 -26.51
C TRP A 2 9.60 7.97 -26.93
N CYS A 3 9.01 6.78 -27.09
CA CYS A 3 7.68 6.65 -27.64
C CYS A 3 6.62 7.19 -26.66
N ASP A 4 5.73 8.05 -27.15
CA ASP A 4 4.69 8.73 -26.35
C ASP A 4 3.73 7.76 -25.63
N ASN A 5 3.65 6.50 -26.06
CA ASN A 5 2.80 5.44 -25.48
C ASN A 5 3.52 4.17 -24.99
N CYS A 6 4.86 4.05 -25.06
CA CYS A 6 5.51 2.81 -24.60
C CYS A 6 5.32 2.59 -23.09
N LEU A 7 4.95 1.38 -22.64
CA LEU A 7 4.75 1.00 -21.22
C LEU A 7 3.60 1.73 -20.49
N LEU A 8 2.66 2.34 -21.21
CA LEU A 8 1.42 2.85 -20.62
C LEU A 8 0.30 1.82 -20.74
N VAL A 9 -0.14 1.29 -19.61
CA VAL A 9 -1.37 0.49 -19.54
C VAL A 9 -2.61 1.38 -19.73
N PHE A 10 -2.53 2.67 -19.37
CA PHE A 10 -3.63 3.63 -19.41
C PHE A 10 -3.19 5.03 -19.91
N PRO A 11 -4.11 5.88 -20.42
CA PRO A 11 -3.77 7.23 -20.89
C PRO A 11 -3.07 8.07 -19.81
N LEU A 12 -2.01 8.80 -20.18
CA LEU A 12 -1.02 9.34 -19.23
C LEU A 12 -1.59 10.15 -18.05
N ARG A 13 -2.64 10.96 -18.26
CA ARG A 13 -3.22 11.82 -17.21
C ARG A 13 -4.33 11.12 -16.45
N HIS A 14 -5.41 10.77 -17.14
CA HIS A 14 -6.59 10.12 -16.53
C HIS A 14 -6.29 8.70 -16.03
N GLY A 15 -5.44 7.96 -16.75
CA GLY A 15 -4.97 6.63 -16.35
C GLY A 15 -4.08 6.65 -15.12
N ALA A 16 -3.20 7.65 -14.98
CA ALA A 16 -2.41 7.82 -13.78
C ALA A 16 -3.27 8.19 -12.56
N ILE A 17 -4.31 9.02 -12.76
CA ILE A 17 -5.29 9.34 -11.70
C ILE A 17 -6.08 8.09 -11.29
N ALA A 18 -6.61 7.33 -12.27
CA ALA A 18 -7.35 6.11 -11.99
C ALA A 18 -6.50 5.07 -11.24
N TRP A 19 -5.24 4.90 -11.65
CA TRP A 19 -4.35 3.96 -10.97
C TRP A 19 -3.96 4.41 -9.57
N THR A 20 -3.63 5.68 -9.37
CA THR A 20 -3.33 6.20 -8.03
C THR A 20 -4.55 6.14 -7.12
N ALA A 21 -5.77 6.32 -7.64
CA ALA A 21 -7.01 6.09 -6.90
C ALA A 21 -7.20 4.61 -6.53
N PHE A 22 -6.90 3.69 -7.44
CA PHE A 22 -6.92 2.26 -7.15
C PHE A 22 -5.93 1.88 -6.04
N VAL A 23 -4.70 2.37 -6.10
CA VAL A 23 -3.68 2.14 -5.05
C VAL A 23 -4.12 2.76 -3.72
N ALA A 24 -4.68 3.97 -3.73
CA ALA A 24 -5.21 4.61 -2.53
C ALA A 24 -6.28 3.76 -1.85
N LEU A 25 -7.23 3.23 -2.63
CA LEU A 25 -8.30 2.38 -2.13
C LEU A 25 -7.75 1.04 -1.61
N TYR A 26 -6.81 0.43 -2.33
CA TYR A 26 -6.17 -0.81 -1.92
C TYR A 26 -5.45 -0.64 -0.57
N SER A 27 -4.61 0.40 -0.43
CA SER A 27 -3.91 0.68 0.81
C SER A 27 -4.87 1.05 1.95
N LEU A 28 -5.97 1.75 1.67
CA LEU A 28 -7.00 2.08 2.67
C LEU A 28 -7.66 0.81 3.22
N ILE A 29 -8.10 -0.10 2.34
CA ILE A 29 -8.72 -1.37 2.73
C ILE A 29 -7.73 -2.21 3.56
N GLY A 30 -6.48 -2.30 3.10
CA GLY A 30 -5.42 -3.00 3.83
C GLY A 30 -5.15 -2.40 5.22
N SER A 31 -5.11 -1.07 5.35
CA SER A 31 -4.94 -0.40 6.63
C SER A 31 -6.12 -0.62 7.58
N ILE A 32 -7.36 -0.52 7.08
CA ILE A 32 -8.56 -0.81 7.88
C ILE A 32 -8.55 -2.26 8.38
N PHE A 33 -8.16 -3.21 7.52
CA PHE A 33 -8.00 -4.61 7.91
C PHE A 33 -6.95 -4.77 9.02
N LEU A 34 -5.80 -4.10 8.92
CA LEU A 34 -4.76 -4.15 9.96
C LEU A 34 -5.19 -3.50 11.27
N PHE A 35 -5.98 -2.42 11.23
CA PHE A 35 -6.47 -1.78 12.45
C PHE A 35 -7.53 -2.60 13.18
N LYS A 36 -8.40 -3.30 12.44
CA LYS A 36 -9.48 -4.12 13.04
C LYS A 36 -9.03 -5.53 13.39
N ASN A 37 -8.36 -6.20 12.46
CA ASN A 37 -8.05 -7.63 12.55
C ASN A 37 -6.56 -7.88 12.76
N GLY A 38 -5.71 -6.84 12.79
CA GLY A 38 -4.27 -7.02 12.96
C GLY A 38 -3.88 -7.61 14.32
N GLN A 39 -4.72 -7.50 15.34
CA GLN A 39 -4.47 -8.09 16.67
C GLN A 39 -4.49 -9.63 16.67
N PHE A 40 -5.15 -10.26 15.68
CA PHE A 40 -5.15 -11.72 15.48
C PHE A 40 -3.90 -12.20 14.71
N LEU A 41 -3.26 -11.30 13.97
CA LEU A 41 -2.12 -11.64 13.11
C LEU A 41 -0.78 -11.22 13.74
N PHE A 42 -0.78 -10.17 14.55
CA PHE A 42 0.39 -9.59 15.20
C PHE A 42 0.14 -9.49 16.71
N PHE A 43 0.91 -10.27 17.48
CA PHE A 43 0.67 -10.47 18.91
C PHE A 43 1.42 -9.49 19.83
N ASN A 44 2.24 -8.59 19.27
CA ASN A 44 2.93 -7.56 20.05
C ASN A 44 2.31 -6.19 19.78
N PHE A 45 1.89 -5.51 20.84
CA PHE A 45 1.46 -4.12 20.76
C PHE A 45 2.70 -3.20 20.66
N PRO A 46 2.73 -2.15 19.79
CA PRO A 46 1.72 -1.69 18.81
C PRO A 46 2.08 -2.03 17.34
N GLU A 47 2.49 -3.25 17.02
CA GLU A 47 2.98 -3.60 15.66
C GLU A 47 1.92 -3.43 14.56
N ALA A 48 0.71 -3.95 14.78
CA ALA A 48 -0.39 -3.86 13.81
C ALA A 48 -0.77 -2.41 13.47
N GLN A 49 -0.73 -1.52 14.47
CA GLN A 49 -1.06 -0.10 14.29
C GLN A 49 0.02 0.63 13.48
N ILE A 50 1.29 0.32 13.72
CA ILE A 50 2.41 0.88 12.94
C ILE A 50 2.30 0.43 11.48
N TYR A 51 2.03 -0.85 11.24
CA TYR A 51 1.86 -1.38 9.88
C TYR A 51 0.65 -0.77 9.16
N GLY A 52 -0.48 -0.62 9.86
CA GLY A 52 -1.67 0.06 9.33
C GLY A 52 -1.42 1.55 9.05
N GLY A 53 -0.67 2.23 9.93
CA GLY A 53 -0.29 3.64 9.78
C GLY A 53 0.57 3.92 8.55
N ILE A 54 1.54 3.04 8.25
CA ILE A 54 2.34 3.15 7.02
C ILE A 54 1.45 3.00 5.77
N GLY A 55 0.48 2.08 5.79
CA GLY A 55 -0.50 1.94 4.69
C GLY A 55 -1.38 3.19 4.50
N MET A 56 -1.74 3.87 5.59
CA MET A 56 -2.44 5.16 5.52
C MET A 56 -1.54 6.25 4.93
N GLY A 57 -0.24 6.21 5.19
CA GLY A 57 0.75 7.07 4.56
C GLY A 57 0.81 6.90 3.03
N VAL A 58 0.77 5.65 2.55
CA VAL A 58 0.70 5.35 1.10
C VAL A 58 -0.58 5.95 0.50
N MET A 59 -1.73 5.78 1.17
CA MET A 59 -3.00 6.36 0.73
C MET A 59 -2.93 7.90 0.65
N ALA A 60 -2.36 8.56 1.66
CA ALA A 60 -2.21 10.01 1.68
C ALA A 60 -1.38 10.52 0.49
N ILE A 61 -0.30 9.84 0.14
CA ILE A 61 0.56 10.22 -1.01
C ILE A 61 -0.11 9.97 -2.34
N CYS A 62 -0.91 8.91 -2.44
CA CYS A 62 -1.74 8.67 -3.62
C CYS A 62 -2.74 9.82 -3.80
N VAL A 63 -3.38 10.31 -2.74
CA VAL A 63 -4.28 11.48 -2.79
C VAL A 63 -3.54 12.74 -3.22
N ILE A 64 -2.36 13.02 -2.67
CA ILE A 64 -1.53 14.16 -3.08
C ILE A 64 -1.14 14.04 -4.56
N SER A 65 -0.82 12.82 -5.02
CA SER A 65 -0.51 12.54 -6.43
C SER A 65 -1.72 12.78 -7.34
N ILE A 66 -2.93 12.40 -6.93
CA ILE A 66 -4.17 12.69 -7.66
C ILE A 66 -4.36 14.20 -7.81
N ILE A 67 -4.18 14.97 -6.75
CA ILE A 67 -4.31 16.44 -6.78
C ILE A 67 -3.26 17.04 -7.74
N GLY A 68 -2.01 16.57 -7.68
CA GLY A 68 -0.93 17.02 -8.56
C GLY A 68 -1.20 16.72 -10.04
N LEU A 69 -1.71 15.53 -10.34
CA LEU A 69 -2.07 15.10 -11.71
C LEU A 69 -3.31 15.81 -12.24
N SER A 70 -4.29 16.09 -11.37
CA SER A 70 -5.54 16.76 -11.73
C SER A 70 -5.30 18.22 -12.11
N ASN A 71 -4.46 18.93 -11.37
CA ASN A 71 -4.14 20.34 -11.62
C ASN A 71 -3.01 20.55 -12.64
N SER A 72 -2.40 19.48 -13.17
CA SER A 72 -1.20 19.54 -14.02
C SER A 72 -0.08 20.41 -13.42
N ALA A 73 0.01 20.44 -12.09
CA ALA A 73 0.85 21.38 -11.37
C ALA A 73 2.27 20.83 -11.22
N TYR A 74 3.22 21.43 -11.95
CA TYR A 74 4.62 20.99 -12.00
C TYR A 74 5.27 20.83 -10.61
N LEU A 75 5.02 21.77 -9.69
CA LEU A 75 5.58 21.73 -8.34
C LEU A 75 5.08 20.50 -7.56
N TRP A 76 3.77 20.23 -7.62
CA TRP A 76 3.14 19.11 -6.91
C TRP A 76 3.57 17.76 -7.46
N THR A 77 3.68 17.61 -8.79
CA THR A 77 4.20 16.38 -9.40
C THR A 77 5.66 16.13 -9.00
N ARG A 78 6.48 17.18 -8.91
CA ARG A 78 7.88 17.07 -8.46
C ARG A 78 8.00 16.67 -6.99
N VAL A 79 7.16 17.23 -6.11
CA VAL A 79 7.09 16.83 -4.70
C VAL A 79 6.71 15.35 -4.58
N CYS A 80 5.68 14.91 -5.33
CA CYS A 80 5.29 13.51 -5.36
C CYS A 80 6.45 12.61 -5.81
N PHE A 81 7.17 12.99 -6.87
CA PHE A 81 8.32 12.24 -7.39
C PHE A 81 9.40 12.00 -6.33
N TYR A 82 9.68 12.96 -5.45
CA TYR A 82 10.66 12.79 -4.38
C TYR A 82 10.12 11.99 -3.18
N ILE A 83 8.83 12.08 -2.89
CA ILE A 83 8.21 11.38 -1.75
C ILE A 83 8.00 9.88 -2.05
N TRP A 84 7.62 9.54 -3.28
CA TRP A 84 7.36 8.15 -3.71
C TRP A 84 8.47 7.15 -3.35
N PRO A 85 9.77 7.37 -3.66
CA PRO A 85 10.82 6.40 -3.33
C PRO A 85 11.00 6.19 -1.83
N ILE A 86 10.83 7.22 -1.01
CA ILE A 86 10.89 7.11 0.46
C ILE A 86 9.80 6.17 0.97
N ILE A 87 8.61 6.26 0.36
CA ILE A 87 7.43 5.54 0.82
C ILE A 87 7.38 4.11 0.28
N ILE A 88 7.86 3.89 -0.94
CA ILE A 88 8.11 2.54 -1.46
C ILE A 88 9.15 1.82 -0.61
N PHE A 89 10.18 2.52 -0.14
CA PHE A 89 11.17 1.95 0.77
C PHE A 89 10.55 1.60 2.12
N ALA A 90 9.78 2.52 2.72
CA ALA A 90 9.07 2.26 3.97
C ALA A 90 8.05 1.10 3.84
N SER A 91 7.33 1.00 2.73
CA SER A 91 6.37 -0.07 2.45
C SER A 91 7.05 -1.42 2.25
N SER A 92 8.26 -1.44 1.66
CA SER A 92 9.09 -2.64 1.49
C SER A 92 9.61 -3.18 2.82
N ILE A 93 10.09 -2.30 3.72
CA ILE A 93 10.48 -2.68 5.08
C ILE A 93 9.28 -3.24 5.84
N ARG A 94 8.14 -2.54 5.79
CA ARG A 94 6.89 -2.99 6.40
C ARG A 94 6.51 -4.39 5.92
N ALA A 95 6.46 -4.62 4.61
CA ALA A 95 6.11 -5.92 4.05
C ALA A 95 7.06 -7.04 4.55
N SER A 96 8.36 -6.76 4.58
CA SER A 96 9.37 -7.73 5.05
C SER A 96 9.18 -8.10 6.52
N LEU A 97 8.97 -7.11 7.39
CA LEU A 97 8.73 -7.34 8.83
C LEU A 97 7.42 -8.10 9.08
N MET A 98 6.37 -7.76 8.33
CA MET A 98 5.07 -8.43 8.46
C MET A 98 5.16 -9.92 8.07
N ILE A 99 5.85 -10.23 6.97
CA ILE A 99 6.05 -11.63 6.53
C ILE A 99 6.87 -12.40 7.56
N PHE A 100 7.91 -11.79 8.12
CA PHE A 100 8.76 -12.41 9.13
C PHE A 100 7.98 -12.72 10.42
N GLN A 101 7.23 -11.75 10.96
CA GLN A 101 6.45 -11.94 12.18
C GLN A 101 5.32 -12.97 11.97
N LEU A 102 4.66 -12.93 10.81
CA LEU A 102 3.59 -13.88 10.49
C LEU A 102 4.10 -15.33 10.48
N ASN A 103 5.28 -15.59 9.91
CA ASN A 103 5.88 -16.92 9.92
C ASN A 103 6.32 -17.36 11.33
N ARG A 104 6.91 -16.44 12.10
CA ARG A 104 7.36 -16.71 13.48
C ARG A 104 6.20 -17.05 14.42
N GLN A 105 5.02 -16.45 14.21
CA GLN A 105 3.88 -16.54 15.11
C GLN A 105 2.81 -17.56 14.65
N GLN A 106 3.13 -18.41 13.65
CA GLN A 106 2.22 -19.41 13.09
C GLN A 106 1.50 -20.29 14.13
N GLY A 107 2.22 -20.72 15.18
CA GLY A 107 1.66 -21.61 16.20
C GLY A 107 0.58 -20.94 17.05
N LYS A 108 0.67 -19.63 17.26
CA LYS A 108 -0.34 -18.86 17.99
C LYS A 108 -1.61 -18.73 17.17
N ILE A 109 -1.48 -18.43 15.87
CA ILE A 109 -2.61 -18.30 14.94
C ILE A 109 -3.37 -19.64 14.80
N ILE A 110 -2.65 -20.75 14.68
CA ILE A 110 -3.26 -22.09 14.64
C ILE A 110 -4.04 -22.38 15.93
N TRP A 111 -3.50 -21.98 17.08
CA TRP A 111 -4.21 -22.12 18.35
C TRP A 111 -5.46 -21.25 18.42
N GLU A 112 -5.41 -19.99 17.97
CA GLU A 112 -6.60 -19.12 17.95
C GLU A 112 -7.72 -19.75 17.12
N CYS A 113 -7.39 -20.32 15.96
CA CYS A 113 -8.35 -21.03 15.12
C CYS A 113 -8.91 -22.30 15.77
N ASN A 114 -8.08 -23.08 16.48
CA ASN A 114 -8.52 -24.29 17.16
C ASN A 114 -9.38 -24.01 18.41
N ASN A 115 -9.33 -22.78 18.95
CA ASN A 115 -10.10 -22.37 20.13
C ASN A 115 -11.27 -21.43 19.77
N GLY A 116 -11.85 -21.59 18.58
CA GLY A 116 -13.05 -20.85 18.18
C GLY A 116 -12.78 -19.38 17.80
N GLY A 117 -11.58 -19.07 17.32
CA GLY A 117 -11.17 -17.72 16.91
C GLY A 117 -10.97 -16.78 18.09
N GLN A 118 -10.69 -17.31 19.28
CA GLN A 118 -10.39 -16.50 20.46
C GLN A 118 -9.00 -15.88 20.37
N LEU A 119 -8.92 -14.62 20.79
CA LEU A 119 -7.69 -13.85 20.81
C LEU A 119 -6.69 -14.43 21.84
N TRP A 120 -5.43 -14.66 21.41
CA TRP A 120 -4.37 -15.21 22.24
C TRP A 120 -4.03 -14.29 23.42
N GLY A 121 -3.76 -14.87 24.60
CA GLY A 121 -3.77 -14.19 25.91
C GLY A 121 -3.15 -12.78 26.00
N SER A 122 -1.97 -12.55 25.39
CA SER A 122 -1.30 -11.23 25.38
C SER A 122 -2.07 -10.14 24.62
N SER A 123 -2.81 -10.53 23.58
CA SER A 123 -3.63 -9.66 22.76
C SER A 123 -4.98 -9.36 23.45
N LYS A 124 -5.49 -10.30 24.26
CA LYS A 124 -6.75 -10.18 25.02
C LYS A 124 -6.67 -9.17 26.17
N GLU A 125 -5.51 -9.07 26.81
CA GLU A 125 -5.25 -8.11 27.89
C GLU A 125 -5.12 -6.66 27.39
N ALA A 126 -4.75 -6.45 26.13
CA ALA A 126 -4.54 -5.13 25.52
C ALA A 126 -5.80 -4.52 24.86
N GLY A 127 -6.94 -5.21 24.85
CA GLY A 127 -8.16 -4.71 24.21
C GLY A 127 -9.37 -5.63 24.39
N THR A 128 -10.22 -5.27 25.36
CA THR A 128 -11.51 -5.87 25.72
C THR A 128 -12.43 -6.05 24.51
N SER A 129 -12.33 -7.16 23.79
CA SER A 129 -13.26 -7.42 22.69
C SER A 129 -13.61 -8.91 22.61
N SER A 130 -14.91 -9.17 22.57
CA SER A 130 -15.56 -10.39 22.08
C SER A 130 -15.36 -10.56 20.56
N ALA A 131 -14.25 -10.03 20.02
CA ALA A 131 -13.89 -10.12 18.64
C ALA A 131 -13.43 -11.55 18.37
N HIS A 132 -14.11 -12.21 17.44
CA HIS A 132 -13.72 -13.51 16.93
C HIS A 132 -13.01 -13.32 15.61
N MET A 133 -11.95 -14.11 15.41
CA MET A 133 -11.32 -14.24 14.12
C MET A 133 -12.37 -14.67 13.07
N PRO A 134 -12.40 -14.09 11.86
CA PRO A 134 -13.39 -14.46 10.86
C PRO A 134 -13.29 -15.94 10.52
N SER A 135 -14.42 -16.66 10.56
CA SER A 135 -14.47 -18.13 10.39
C SER A 135 -13.86 -18.62 9.08
N GLY A 136 -13.96 -17.82 8.01
CA GLY A 136 -13.36 -18.14 6.70
C GLY A 136 -11.83 -18.16 6.72
N VAL A 137 -11.19 -17.47 7.68
CA VAL A 137 -9.74 -17.49 7.81
C VAL A 137 -9.26 -18.80 8.46
N CYS A 138 -10.03 -19.29 9.44
CA CYS A 138 -9.71 -20.53 10.13
C CYS A 138 -10.08 -21.79 9.33
N SER A 139 -11.07 -21.73 8.43
CA SER A 139 -11.40 -22.87 7.56
C SER A 139 -10.40 -23.07 6.40
N ALA A 140 -9.79 -21.99 5.89
CA ALA A 140 -8.83 -22.03 4.78
C ALA A 140 -7.41 -22.47 5.21
N GLY A 141 -7.11 -22.41 6.51
CA GLY A 141 -5.83 -22.82 7.09
C GLY A 141 -4.71 -21.78 6.94
N PHE A 142 -3.71 -21.88 7.83
CA PHE A 142 -2.59 -20.93 7.91
C PHE A 142 -1.79 -20.83 6.60
N HIS A 143 -1.57 -21.95 5.90
CA HIS A 143 -0.80 -21.96 4.67
C HIS A 143 -1.45 -21.12 3.55
N SER A 144 -2.77 -21.23 3.38
CA SER A 144 -3.51 -20.43 2.40
C SER A 144 -3.52 -18.94 2.79
N LEU A 145 -3.69 -18.63 4.08
CA LEU A 145 -3.60 -17.26 4.56
C LEU A 145 -2.22 -16.65 4.31
N TYR A 146 -1.15 -17.37 4.64
CA TYR A 146 0.22 -16.90 4.46
C TYR A 146 0.50 -16.56 3.00
N ILE A 147 0.14 -17.46 2.08
CA ILE A 147 0.32 -17.25 0.64
C ILE A 147 -0.48 -16.04 0.16
N ALA A 148 -1.77 -15.95 0.48
CA ALA A 148 -2.61 -14.82 0.09
C ALA A 148 -2.06 -13.49 0.64
N PHE A 149 -1.56 -13.49 1.86
CA PHE A 149 -0.98 -12.32 2.50
C PHE A 149 0.32 -11.88 1.82
N VAL A 150 1.25 -12.79 1.54
CA VAL A 150 2.49 -12.49 0.82
C VAL A 150 2.21 -11.97 -0.58
N PHE A 151 1.32 -12.62 -1.34
CA PHE A 151 0.94 -12.16 -2.68
C PHE A 151 0.29 -10.78 -2.66
N SER A 152 -0.59 -10.50 -1.69
CA SER A 152 -1.22 -9.18 -1.56
C SER A 152 -0.20 -8.07 -1.27
N LEU A 153 0.86 -8.34 -0.50
CA LEU A 153 1.96 -7.40 -0.26
C LEU A 153 2.85 -7.20 -1.50
N LEU A 154 3.11 -8.25 -2.28
CA LEU A 154 3.90 -8.14 -3.51
C LEU A 154 3.15 -7.33 -4.58
N ILE A 155 1.85 -7.57 -4.74
CA ILE A 155 1.00 -6.81 -5.65
C ILE A 155 0.95 -5.33 -5.23
N ASP A 156 0.85 -5.05 -3.92
CA ASP A 156 0.89 -3.69 -3.38
C ASP A 156 2.16 -2.94 -3.82
N ILE A 157 3.33 -3.54 -3.63
CA ILE A 157 4.63 -2.96 -4.03
C ILE A 157 4.69 -2.78 -5.56
N GLY A 158 4.25 -3.77 -6.34
CA GLY A 158 4.19 -3.68 -7.79
C GLY A 158 3.31 -2.52 -8.27
N CYS A 159 2.14 -2.35 -7.64
CA CYS A 159 1.22 -1.26 -7.94
C CYS A 159 1.80 0.12 -7.55
N GLN A 160 2.53 0.21 -6.43
CA GLN A 160 3.21 1.44 -6.00
C GLN A 160 4.36 1.83 -6.94
N LEU A 161 5.17 0.85 -7.39
CA LEU A 161 6.23 1.07 -8.38
C LEU A 161 5.66 1.59 -9.70
N TYR A 162 4.54 1.02 -10.16
CA TYR A 162 3.89 1.50 -11.38
C TYR A 162 3.27 2.90 -11.21
N ALA A 163 2.71 3.21 -10.03
CA ALA A 163 2.24 4.56 -9.71
C ALA A 163 3.38 5.59 -9.77
N TYR A 164 4.55 5.25 -9.20
CA TYR A 164 5.74 6.09 -9.29
C TYR A 164 6.21 6.30 -10.72
N PHE A 165 6.25 5.25 -11.53
CA PHE A 165 6.60 5.33 -12.96
C PHE A 165 5.68 6.31 -13.72
N MET A 166 4.37 6.27 -13.47
CA MET A 166 3.42 7.19 -14.12
C MET A 166 3.61 8.64 -13.68
N VAL A 167 3.86 8.90 -12.39
CA VAL A 167 4.14 10.25 -11.88
C VAL A 167 5.42 10.82 -12.48
N TRP A 168 6.49 10.02 -12.53
CA TRP A 168 7.75 10.41 -13.18
C TRP A 168 7.54 10.77 -14.66
N ARG A 169 6.79 9.94 -15.38
CA ARG A 169 6.53 10.18 -16.81
C ARG A 169 5.70 11.43 -17.05
N PHE A 170 4.68 11.67 -16.21
CA PHE A 170 3.89 12.90 -16.29
C PHE A 170 4.76 14.14 -16.03
N MET A 171 5.69 14.08 -15.07
CA MET A 171 6.65 15.14 -14.79
C MET A 171 7.52 15.45 -16.03
N LYS A 172 8.11 14.42 -16.66
CA LYS A 172 8.95 14.61 -17.85
C LYS A 172 8.20 15.20 -19.04
N ARG A 173 6.94 14.82 -19.24
CA ARG A 173 6.07 15.45 -20.24
C ARG A 173 5.91 16.95 -19.97
N ILE A 174 5.60 17.36 -18.74
CA ILE A 174 5.43 18.78 -18.40
C ILE A 174 6.74 19.55 -18.60
N GLU A 175 7.90 18.98 -18.22
CA GLU A 175 9.21 19.61 -18.45
C GLU A 175 9.45 19.89 -19.94
N HIS A 176 9.15 18.93 -20.81
CA HIS A 176 9.32 19.10 -22.26
C HIS A 176 8.40 20.17 -22.83
N TYR A 177 7.12 20.22 -22.42
CA TYR A 177 6.21 21.27 -22.86
C TYR A 177 6.67 22.67 -22.43
N LYS A 178 7.20 22.80 -21.20
CA LYS A 178 7.74 24.07 -20.72
C LYS A 178 8.97 24.51 -21.50
N ALA A 179 9.89 23.58 -21.78
CA ALA A 179 11.09 23.87 -22.57
C ALA A 179 10.74 24.31 -24.01
N LEU A 180 9.77 23.64 -24.63
CA LEU A 180 9.29 24.02 -25.96
C LEU A 180 8.62 25.41 -25.97
N SER A 181 7.75 25.69 -24.99
CA SER A 181 7.11 26.99 -24.85
C SER A 181 8.12 28.13 -24.67
N SER A 182 9.19 27.90 -23.89
CA SER A 182 10.24 28.91 -23.74
C SER A 182 11.04 29.15 -25.02
N SER A 183 11.25 28.12 -25.84
CA SER A 183 11.98 28.25 -27.11
C SER A 183 11.18 28.99 -28.20
N LEU A 184 9.85 28.97 -28.14
CA LEU A 184 8.98 29.63 -29.12
C LEU A 184 8.76 31.13 -28.81
N SER A 185 9.21 31.60 -27.64
CA SER A 185 9.03 32.97 -27.17
C SER A 185 10.21 33.90 -27.52
N TYR A 186 11.21 33.36 -28.22
CA TYR A 186 12.36 34.06 -28.80
C TYR A 186 12.31 33.95 -30.33
#